data_AF-A0AAN8QCX7-F1
#
_entry.id   AF-A0AAN8QCX7-F1
#
_cell.length_a   1.000
_cell.length_b   1.000
_cell.length_c   1.000
_cell.angle_alpha   90.00
_cell.angle_beta   90.00
_cell.angle_gamma   90.00
#
_symmetry.space_group_name_H-M   'P 1'
#
loop_
_entity.id
_entity.type
_entity.pdbx_description
1 polymer ?
#
loop_
_entity_poly.entity_id
_entity_poly.type
_entity_poly.pdbx_seq_one_letter_code
_entity_poly.pdbx_strand_id
1 'polypeptide(L)'
;MERQECKDINECTTVPDACKGGMRCINHFGGYFCLPQNAQIIISNGDDEPTVTPQVEAQPPLVPAPALPVRRVIQSSFQSPGTMQCAAGFVVDELNYCRDVNECEGSNPCQHQCYNIMGSFICQCEEGYELASNQASCQDIDECAFSSYMCQWQCVNQPGGYVCACPEGYQLQDNRMCQDIDECETGNNCREDEMCWNYFGGFRCYPRNPCREPYVKTGEGRCSCQSPTMCRGLPPSIVYKYMSISSERSVPADIFQIQATSVYPNMHNTFRVKSGNEGGEFFLRRSSNVSAMLVMTKPLTGPREHVVDLEMVTHNNVLNYRSSSLLRLTIIVGPYAF
;
A
#
# COMPACT_ATOMS: atom_id res chain seq x y z
N MET A 1 12.51 -23.00 -31.44
CA MET A 1 11.88 -22.33 -30.29
C MET A 1 11.43 -20.96 -30.76
N GLU A 2 10.16 -20.84 -31.14
CA GLU A 2 9.55 -19.54 -31.41
C GLU A 2 9.53 -18.74 -30.11
N ARG A 3 10.04 -17.51 -30.13
CA ARG A 3 9.91 -16.59 -29.01
C ARG A 3 8.43 -16.22 -28.92
N GLN A 4 7.80 -16.60 -27.83
CA GLN A 4 6.44 -16.17 -27.53
C GLN A 4 6.53 -14.70 -27.13
N GLU A 5 6.28 -13.80 -28.07
CA GLU A 5 6.21 -12.37 -27.82
C GLU A 5 5.03 -12.12 -26.88
N CYS A 6 5.29 -11.53 -25.70
CA CYS A 6 4.25 -11.05 -24.81
C CYS A 6 3.48 -9.94 -25.53
N LYS A 7 2.27 -10.27 -25.99
CA LYS A 7 1.36 -9.31 -26.60
C LYS A 7 0.52 -8.68 -25.49
N ASP A 8 0.64 -7.37 -25.40
CA ASP A 8 -0.17 -6.56 -24.49
C ASP A 8 -1.68 -6.77 -24.76
N ILE A 9 -2.45 -6.92 -23.68
CA ILE A 9 -3.90 -7.09 -23.76
C ILE A 9 -4.51 -5.71 -23.64
N ASN A 10 -5.42 -5.33 -24.54
CA ASN A 10 -6.06 -4.02 -24.44
C ASN A 10 -7.20 -4.04 -23.41
N GLU A 11 -6.94 -3.68 -22.15
CA GLU A 11 -7.93 -3.70 -21.08
C GLU A 11 -9.11 -2.74 -21.33
N CYS A 12 -8.87 -1.63 -22.04
CA CYS A 12 -9.94 -0.67 -22.39
C CYS A 12 -11.01 -1.28 -23.32
N THR A 13 -10.69 -2.37 -24.02
CA THR A 13 -11.63 -3.09 -24.90
C THR A 13 -12.13 -4.39 -24.29
N THR A 14 -11.36 -5.00 -23.38
CA THR A 14 -11.66 -6.31 -22.81
C THR A 14 -12.40 -6.22 -21.47
N VAL A 15 -12.31 -5.09 -20.77
CA VAL A 15 -13.01 -4.80 -19.51
C VAL A 15 -14.13 -3.78 -19.76
N PRO A 16 -15.42 -4.17 -19.62
CA PRO A 16 -16.54 -3.23 -19.69
C PRO A 16 -16.45 -2.21 -18.55
N ASP A 17 -16.61 -0.92 -18.84
CA ASP A 17 -16.44 0.18 -17.88
C ASP A 17 -15.10 0.13 -17.12
N ALA A 18 -14.00 -0.15 -17.84
CA ALA A 18 -12.64 -0.14 -17.28
C ALA A 18 -12.34 1.13 -16.45
N CYS A 19 -12.93 2.27 -16.83
CA CYS A 19 -12.86 3.53 -16.09
C CYS A 19 -14.25 4.00 -15.65
N LYS A 20 -14.48 4.10 -14.34
CA LYS A 20 -15.73 4.62 -13.75
C LYS A 20 -15.75 6.15 -13.72
N GLY A 21 -16.93 6.77 -13.56
CA GLY A 21 -17.05 8.21 -13.31
C GLY A 21 -16.76 9.12 -14.50
N GLY A 22 -16.98 8.65 -15.74
CA GLY A 22 -16.83 9.47 -16.95
C GLY A 22 -15.38 9.67 -17.43
N MET A 23 -14.42 8.96 -16.83
CA MET A 23 -13.00 8.99 -17.20
C MET A 23 -12.71 8.22 -18.50
N ARG A 24 -11.70 8.67 -19.24
CA ARG A 24 -11.21 8.07 -20.49
C ARG A 24 -10.16 7.00 -20.19
N CYS A 25 -10.35 5.80 -20.73
CA CYS A 25 -9.38 4.70 -20.65
C CYS A 25 -8.29 4.84 -21.73
N ILE A 26 -7.02 4.64 -21.35
CA ILE A 26 -5.86 4.63 -22.24
C ILE A 26 -5.07 3.34 -21.99
N ASN A 27 -4.91 2.54 -23.03
CA ASN A 27 -4.16 1.28 -22.96
C ASN A 27 -2.64 1.53 -22.97
N HIS A 28 -1.89 0.79 -22.16
CA HIS A 28 -0.42 0.84 -22.05
C HIS A 28 0.15 -0.58 -21.98
N PHE A 29 1.40 -0.77 -22.40
CA PHE A 29 2.06 -2.07 -22.23
C PHE A 29 2.09 -2.49 -20.75
N GLY A 30 1.39 -3.57 -20.39
CA GLY A 30 1.26 -4.06 -19.02
C GLY A 30 0.05 -3.54 -18.23
N GLY A 31 -0.86 -2.75 -18.82
CA GLY A 31 -2.11 -2.33 -18.18
C GLY A 31 -2.81 -1.12 -18.83
N TYR A 32 -3.64 -0.40 -18.07
CA TYR A 32 -4.37 0.78 -18.58
C TYR A 32 -4.42 1.92 -17.57
N PHE A 33 -4.58 3.15 -18.07
CA PHE A 33 -4.76 4.37 -17.28
C PHE A 33 -6.15 4.95 -17.47
N CYS A 34 -6.73 5.50 -16.40
CA CYS A 34 -7.96 6.28 -16.46
C CYS A 34 -7.62 7.75 -16.27
N LEU A 35 -7.92 8.57 -17.28
CA LEU A 35 -7.67 10.01 -17.25
C LEU A 35 -8.98 10.80 -17.32
N PRO A 36 -9.05 12.00 -16.71
CA PRO A 36 -10.13 12.95 -17.00
C PRO A 36 -10.25 13.21 -18.51
N GLN A 37 -11.45 13.48 -19.02
CA GLN A 37 -11.68 13.68 -20.46
C GLN A 37 -10.85 14.84 -21.05
N ASN A 38 -10.50 15.80 -20.19
CA ASN A 38 -9.78 17.03 -20.48
C ASN A 38 -8.25 16.88 -20.37
N ALA A 39 -7.72 15.72 -19.96
CA ALA A 39 -6.28 15.51 -19.87
C ALA A 39 -5.63 15.37 -21.27
N GLN A 40 -4.53 16.08 -21.52
CA GLN A 40 -3.71 15.90 -22.73
C GLN A 40 -2.47 15.05 -22.42
N ILE A 41 -2.18 14.09 -23.30
CA ILE A 41 -0.99 13.23 -23.19
C ILE A 41 0.11 13.91 -24.01
N ILE A 42 1.16 14.37 -23.34
CA ILE A 42 2.35 14.93 -24.00
C ILE A 42 3.36 13.80 -24.16
N ILE A 43 3.61 13.38 -25.41
CA ILE A 43 4.62 12.36 -25.71
C ILE A 43 5.94 13.09 -25.95
N SER A 44 6.83 13.08 -24.96
CA SER A 44 8.22 13.50 -25.15
C SER A 44 8.98 12.38 -25.85
N ASN A 45 9.40 12.61 -27.09
CA ASN A 45 10.26 11.66 -27.80
C ASN A 45 11.68 11.68 -27.18
N GLY A 46 11.96 10.72 -26.30
CA GLY A 46 13.29 10.42 -25.74
C GLY A 46 13.18 9.45 -24.55
N ASP A 47 14.15 8.55 -24.41
CA ASP A 47 14.19 7.33 -23.56
C ASP A 47 14.02 7.50 -22.03
N ASP A 48 13.02 8.24 -21.56
CA ASP A 48 12.61 8.29 -20.15
C ASP A 48 11.12 7.90 -19.99
N GLU A 49 10.84 7.18 -18.91
CA GLU A 49 9.52 6.65 -18.51
C GLU A 49 8.43 7.75 -18.54
N PRO A 50 7.18 7.44 -18.98
CA PRO A 50 6.13 8.44 -19.12
C PRO A 50 5.82 9.10 -17.78
N THR A 51 6.34 10.31 -17.60
CA THR A 51 6.07 11.10 -16.40
C THR A 51 4.69 11.72 -16.52
N VAL A 52 3.73 11.21 -15.73
CA VAL A 52 2.43 11.87 -15.56
C VAL A 52 2.66 13.11 -14.69
N THR A 53 3.00 14.23 -15.33
CA THR A 53 2.83 15.51 -14.68
C THR A 53 1.36 15.88 -14.79
N PRO A 54 0.65 16.13 -13.67
CA PRO A 54 -0.61 16.85 -13.79
C PRO A 54 -0.24 18.18 -14.43
N GLN A 55 -0.72 18.40 -15.66
CA GLN A 55 -1.09 19.75 -16.04
C GLN A 55 -2.15 20.11 -14.99
N VAL A 56 -1.72 20.75 -13.91
CA VAL A 56 -2.49 21.85 -13.38
C VAL A 56 -2.72 22.69 -14.62
N GLU A 57 -3.86 22.48 -15.29
CA GLU A 57 -4.49 23.56 -16.05
C GLU A 57 -4.27 24.74 -15.13
N ALA A 58 -3.41 25.67 -15.54
CA ALA A 58 -3.24 26.93 -14.86
C ALA A 58 -4.67 27.32 -14.54
N GLN A 59 -5.03 27.25 -13.25
CA GLN A 59 -6.40 27.46 -12.83
C GLN A 59 -6.82 28.67 -13.63
N PRO A 60 -7.90 28.61 -14.46
CA PRO A 60 -8.31 29.78 -15.20
C PRO A 60 -8.35 30.87 -14.16
N PRO A 61 -7.50 31.92 -14.31
CA PRO A 61 -6.96 32.69 -13.19
C PRO A 61 -8.11 32.93 -12.27
N LEU A 62 -8.07 32.31 -11.06
CA LEU A 62 -9.18 32.19 -10.11
C LEU A 62 -10.18 33.25 -10.47
N VAL A 63 -11.27 32.88 -11.20
CA VAL A 63 -12.20 33.90 -11.70
C VAL A 63 -12.46 34.78 -10.51
N PRO A 64 -12.06 36.07 -10.55
CA PRO A 64 -11.92 36.85 -9.34
C PRO A 64 -13.23 36.67 -8.60
N ALA A 65 -13.12 36.19 -7.35
CA ALA A 65 -14.25 35.83 -6.51
C ALA A 65 -15.39 36.79 -6.83
N PRO A 66 -16.59 36.28 -7.22
CA PRO A 66 -17.60 37.05 -7.94
C PRO A 66 -17.70 38.40 -7.29
N ALA A 67 -17.22 39.45 -7.97
CA ALA A 67 -16.85 40.72 -7.35
C ALA A 67 -17.86 41.06 -6.26
N LEU A 68 -17.52 40.69 -5.02
CA LEU A 68 -18.40 40.95 -3.89
C LEU A 68 -18.45 42.47 -3.84
N PRO A 69 -19.68 42.99 -3.77
CA PRO A 69 -20.05 44.25 -4.37
C PRO A 69 -18.98 45.25 -3.99
N VAL A 70 -18.27 45.79 -4.99
CA VAL A 70 -17.38 46.94 -4.80
C VAL A 70 -18.15 47.84 -3.85
N ARG A 71 -17.70 47.91 -2.59
CA ARG A 71 -18.38 48.74 -1.60
C ARG A 71 -18.31 50.10 -2.24
N ARG A 72 -19.50 50.60 -2.64
CA ARG A 72 -19.69 51.71 -3.57
C ARG A 72 -18.57 52.72 -3.41
N VAL A 73 -17.99 53.20 -4.51
CA VAL A 73 -17.18 54.41 -4.51
C VAL A 73 -18.07 55.51 -3.92
N ILE A 74 -17.98 55.74 -2.61
CA ILE A 74 -18.53 56.92 -1.98
C ILE A 74 -17.46 57.96 -2.23
N GLN A 75 -17.77 58.89 -3.13
CA GLN A 75 -16.99 60.06 -3.44
C GLN A 75 -16.36 60.65 -2.17
N SER A 76 -15.13 61.16 -2.28
CA SER A 76 -14.63 62.15 -1.34
C SER A 76 -15.72 63.23 -1.18
N SER A 77 -16.32 63.29 0.01
CA SER A 77 -17.41 64.23 0.27
C SER A 77 -16.85 65.41 1.05
N PHE A 78 -16.98 66.60 0.48
CA PHE A 78 -16.83 67.86 1.21
C PHE A 78 -18.04 68.01 2.13
N GLN A 79 -17.94 67.56 3.37
CA GLN A 79 -18.85 68.03 4.42
C GLN A 79 -18.19 69.27 5.05
N SER A 80 -18.68 70.46 4.65
CA SER A 80 -18.26 71.81 5.11
C SER A 80 -16.87 72.31 4.66
N PRO A 81 -16.64 73.64 4.58
CA PRO A 81 -15.48 74.18 3.86
C PRO A 81 -14.20 73.95 4.65
N GLY A 82 -13.31 73.09 4.14
CA GLY A 82 -11.90 73.05 4.54
C GLY A 82 -11.34 71.71 5.03
N THR A 83 -12.16 70.67 5.21
CA THR A 83 -11.67 69.35 5.65
C THR A 83 -11.98 68.27 4.63
N MET A 84 -10.95 67.78 3.95
CA MET A 84 -11.06 66.64 3.04
C MET A 84 -11.15 65.35 3.86
N GLN A 85 -12.21 64.57 3.64
CA GLN A 85 -12.42 63.30 4.32
C GLN A 85 -12.32 62.15 3.32
N CYS A 86 -11.37 61.26 3.57
CA CYS A 86 -11.12 60.10 2.72
C CYS A 86 -12.04 58.93 3.08
N ALA A 87 -12.22 58.02 2.12
CA ALA A 87 -12.89 56.74 2.37
C ALA A 87 -12.09 55.89 3.38
N ALA A 88 -12.73 54.92 4.02
CA ALA A 88 -12.04 53.97 4.89
C ALA A 88 -10.87 53.29 4.14
N GLY A 89 -9.72 53.13 4.80
CA GLY A 89 -8.49 52.63 4.18
C GLY A 89 -7.60 53.72 3.54
N PHE A 90 -7.99 55.00 3.59
CA PHE A 90 -7.23 56.10 3.00
C PHE A 90 -6.99 57.23 4.01
N VAL A 91 -5.85 57.91 3.88
CA VAL A 91 -5.46 59.09 4.67
C VAL A 91 -5.15 60.26 3.76
N VAL A 92 -5.41 61.48 4.27
CA VAL A 92 -5.08 62.71 3.54
C VAL A 92 -3.57 62.93 3.58
N ASP A 93 -2.95 63.15 2.43
CA ASP A 93 -1.54 63.51 2.32
C ASP A 93 -1.29 65.03 2.39
N GLU A 94 -0.02 65.45 2.32
CA GLU A 94 0.38 66.87 2.40
C GLU A 94 -0.18 67.73 1.26
N LEU A 95 -0.65 67.11 0.17
CA LEU A 95 -1.16 67.76 -1.03
C LEU A 95 -2.70 67.77 -1.09
N ASN A 96 -3.39 67.37 -0.01
CA ASN A 96 -4.83 67.13 0.02
C ASN A 96 -5.26 66.11 -1.06
N TYR A 97 -4.56 64.98 -1.17
CA TYR A 97 -5.03 63.79 -1.87
C TYR A 97 -5.27 62.65 -0.88
N CYS A 98 -6.20 61.76 -1.21
CA CYS A 98 -6.41 60.55 -0.44
C CYS A 98 -5.39 59.50 -0.90
N ARG A 99 -4.37 59.29 -0.07
CA ARG A 99 -3.40 58.23 -0.25
C ARG A 99 -3.86 56.99 0.49
N ASP A 100 -3.68 55.86 -0.16
CA ASP A 100 -3.93 54.54 0.43
C ASP A 100 -3.08 54.34 1.70
N VAL A 101 -3.68 53.73 2.73
CA VAL A 101 -2.97 53.32 3.93
C VAL A 101 -2.42 51.93 3.65
N ASN A 102 -1.09 51.78 3.65
CA ASN A 102 -0.50 50.45 3.56
C ASN A 102 -0.61 49.74 4.92
N GLU A 103 -1.65 48.93 5.12
CA GLU A 103 -1.83 48.23 6.40
C GLU A 103 -0.75 47.16 6.66
N CYS A 104 -0.02 46.72 5.63
CA CYS A 104 1.11 45.80 5.79
C CYS A 104 2.39 46.48 6.31
N GLU A 105 2.46 47.82 6.29
CA GLU A 105 3.59 48.58 6.82
C GLU A 105 3.34 48.94 8.29
N GLY A 106 4.15 48.38 9.19
CA GLY A 106 4.09 48.64 10.63
C GLY A 106 3.75 47.39 11.44
N SER A 107 2.48 47.22 11.80
CA SER A 107 1.98 46.03 12.51
C SER A 107 1.23 45.14 11.53
N ASN A 108 1.93 44.17 10.92
CA ASN A 108 1.35 43.24 9.96
C ASN A 108 0.02 42.65 10.51
N PRO A 109 -1.13 42.93 9.88
CA PRO A 109 -2.43 42.46 10.34
C PRO A 109 -2.66 40.98 10.05
N CYS A 110 -1.85 40.38 9.18
CA CYS A 110 -1.94 38.99 8.76
C CYS A 110 -1.02 38.10 9.61
N GLN A 111 -1.42 36.85 9.82
CA GLN A 111 -0.57 35.84 10.46
C GLN A 111 0.63 35.44 9.58
N HIS A 112 0.41 35.33 8.26
CA HIS A 112 1.44 34.98 7.27
C HIS A 112 1.72 36.17 6.33
N GLN A 113 1.53 36.02 5.02
CA GLN A 113 1.80 37.08 4.04
C GLN A 113 0.66 38.11 3.98
N CYS A 114 1.03 39.39 3.95
CA CYS A 114 0.13 40.53 3.77
C CYS A 114 0.40 41.19 2.43
N TYR A 115 -0.67 41.43 1.66
CA TYR A 115 -0.61 42.19 0.42
C TYR A 115 -1.52 43.41 0.52
N ASN A 116 -0.91 44.58 0.36
CA ASN A 116 -1.64 45.83 0.35
C ASN A 116 -2.41 45.98 -0.97
N ILE A 117 -3.68 46.35 -0.90
CA ILE A 117 -4.53 46.64 -2.06
C ILE A 117 -5.18 48.02 -1.87
N MET A 118 -5.75 48.59 -2.92
CA MET A 118 -6.35 49.91 -2.78
C MET A 118 -7.55 49.89 -1.82
N GLY A 119 -7.44 50.59 -0.71
CA GLY A 119 -8.46 50.77 0.33
C GLY A 119 -8.59 49.64 1.34
N SER A 120 -7.69 48.64 1.32
CA SER A 120 -7.68 47.49 2.23
C SER A 120 -6.38 46.67 2.07
N PHE A 121 -6.27 45.57 2.80
CA PHE A 121 -5.26 44.55 2.57
C PHE A 121 -5.91 43.17 2.35
N ILE A 122 -5.14 42.22 1.82
CA ILE A 122 -5.50 40.80 1.79
C ILE A 122 -4.40 39.98 2.47
N CYS A 123 -4.81 38.97 3.23
CA CYS A 123 -3.90 38.00 3.83
C CYS A 123 -3.86 36.74 2.99
N GLN A 124 -2.65 36.20 2.81
CA GLN A 124 -2.42 34.91 2.16
C GLN A 124 -1.69 34.00 3.14
N CYS A 125 -2.15 32.76 3.22
CA CYS A 125 -1.53 31.73 4.02
C CYS A 125 -0.46 30.99 3.23
N GLU A 126 0.58 30.53 3.93
CA GLU A 126 1.59 29.63 3.40
C GLU A 126 1.00 28.29 2.96
N GLU A 127 1.76 27.52 2.19
CA GLU A 127 1.36 26.17 1.76
C GLU A 127 1.04 25.29 2.99
N GLY A 128 -0.03 24.50 2.90
CA GLY A 128 -0.53 23.69 4.02
C GLY A 128 -1.47 24.45 4.99
N TYR A 129 -1.78 25.72 4.73
CA TYR A 129 -2.70 26.50 5.56
C TYR A 129 -3.81 27.16 4.74
N GLU A 130 -4.99 27.30 5.35
CA GLU A 130 -6.13 28.02 4.79
C GLU A 130 -6.52 29.24 5.63
N LEU A 131 -7.13 30.23 4.97
CA LEU A 131 -7.51 31.48 5.64
C LEU A 131 -8.74 31.26 6.53
N ALA A 132 -8.62 31.58 7.81
CA ALA A 132 -9.70 31.45 8.77
C ALA A 132 -10.84 32.45 8.50
N SER A 133 -11.98 32.26 9.18
CA SER A 133 -13.18 33.09 9.01
C SER A 133 -12.99 34.59 9.31
N ASN A 134 -11.94 34.93 10.07
CA ASN A 134 -11.55 36.31 10.36
C ASN A 134 -10.74 36.99 9.24
N GLN A 135 -10.44 36.28 8.15
CA GLN A 135 -9.67 36.75 6.98
C GLN A 135 -8.25 37.25 7.29
N ALA A 136 -7.70 36.89 8.45
CA ALA A 136 -6.39 37.36 8.91
C ALA A 136 -5.50 36.25 9.49
N SER A 137 -6.13 35.26 10.16
CA SER A 137 -5.45 34.09 10.70
C SER A 137 -5.40 32.97 9.68
N CYS A 138 -4.38 32.14 9.81
CA CYS A 138 -4.15 30.96 8.99
C CYS A 138 -4.31 29.71 9.87
N GLN A 139 -5.24 28.85 9.47
CA GLN A 139 -5.47 27.57 10.12
C GLN A 139 -4.86 26.47 9.26
N ASP A 140 -4.28 25.49 9.93
CA ASP A 140 -3.68 24.32 9.30
C ASP A 140 -4.72 23.53 8.52
N ILE A 141 -4.37 23.08 7.32
CA ILE A 141 -5.21 22.20 6.51
C ILE A 141 -4.98 20.78 7.02
N ASP A 142 -6.01 20.14 7.57
CA ASP A 142 -5.91 18.74 7.97
C ASP A 142 -6.02 17.81 6.75
N GLU A 143 -4.90 17.52 6.07
CA GLU A 143 -4.92 16.66 4.88
C GLU A 143 -5.38 15.24 5.21
N CYS A 144 -5.19 14.79 6.44
CA CYS A 144 -5.63 13.47 6.91
C CYS A 144 -7.17 13.37 6.99
N ALA A 145 -7.89 14.49 7.15
CA ALA A 145 -9.35 14.51 7.16
C ALA A 145 -9.96 14.35 5.75
N PHE A 146 -9.20 14.64 4.68
CA PHE A 146 -9.73 14.66 3.32
C PHE A 146 -9.46 13.37 2.52
N SER A 147 -8.42 12.60 2.83
CA SER A 147 -8.10 11.37 2.08
C SER A 147 -7.42 10.29 2.92
N SER A 148 -8.10 9.15 3.05
CA SER A 148 -7.56 7.94 3.68
C SER A 148 -6.50 7.22 2.84
N TYR A 149 -6.26 7.64 1.59
CA TYR A 149 -5.35 6.97 0.64
C TYR A 149 -3.97 7.65 0.52
N MET A 150 -3.71 8.70 1.31
CA MET A 150 -2.42 9.41 1.31
C MET A 150 -1.28 8.58 1.90
N CYS A 151 -1.60 7.73 2.88
CA CYS A 151 -0.65 6.85 3.58
C CYS A 151 -1.13 5.39 3.49
N GLN A 152 -0.20 4.44 3.43
CA GLN A 152 -0.53 3.01 3.41
C GLN A 152 -1.13 2.52 4.75
N TRP A 153 -0.76 3.13 5.87
CA TRP A 153 -1.25 2.75 7.21
C TRP A 153 -1.90 3.90 7.98
N GLN A 154 -1.12 4.87 8.48
CA GLN A 154 -1.64 5.97 9.29
C GLN A 154 -1.14 7.32 8.78
N CYS A 155 -2.07 8.27 8.63
CA CYS A 155 -1.78 9.68 8.39
C CYS A 155 -1.77 10.43 9.74
N VAL A 156 -0.77 11.27 9.95
CA VAL A 156 -0.65 12.14 11.11
C VAL A 156 -0.55 13.58 10.62
N ASN A 157 -1.56 14.38 10.93
CA ASN A 157 -1.59 15.79 10.56
C ASN A 157 -0.53 16.58 11.35
N GLN A 158 0.16 17.50 10.69
CA GLN A 158 1.18 18.36 11.28
C GLN A 158 0.99 19.81 10.80
N PRO A 159 1.45 20.82 11.55
CA PRO A 159 1.36 22.19 11.08
C PRO A 159 2.07 22.40 9.73
N GLY A 160 1.32 22.74 8.69
CA GLY A 160 1.79 22.96 7.32
C GLY A 160 1.90 21.71 6.45
N GLY A 161 1.32 20.57 6.87
CA GLY A 161 1.30 19.36 6.07
C GLY A 161 1.01 18.09 6.86
N TYR A 162 1.45 16.94 6.36
CA TYR A 162 1.23 15.67 7.03
C TYR A 162 2.44 14.76 6.95
N VAL A 163 2.50 13.78 7.85
CA VAL A 163 3.44 12.68 7.78
C VAL A 163 2.71 11.34 7.84
N CYS A 164 3.22 10.38 7.09
CA CYS A 164 2.75 9.00 7.20
C CYS A 164 3.55 8.28 8.29
N ALA A 165 2.85 7.47 9.07
CA ALA A 165 3.43 6.56 10.03
C ALA A 165 3.20 5.12 9.59
N CYS A 166 4.08 4.22 10.03
CA CYS A 166 3.97 2.78 9.84
C CYS A 166 3.83 2.07 11.19
N PRO A 167 3.18 0.90 11.22
CA PRO A 167 3.05 0.14 12.44
C PRO A 167 4.41 -0.48 12.84
N GLU A 168 4.45 -1.04 14.05
CA GLU A 168 5.63 -1.77 14.55
C GLU A 168 6.00 -2.92 13.59
N GLY A 169 7.31 -3.11 13.37
CA GLY A 169 7.84 -4.07 12.39
C GLY A 169 7.93 -3.53 10.95
N TYR A 170 7.53 -2.28 10.70
CA TYR A 170 7.59 -1.66 9.38
C TYR A 170 8.32 -0.33 9.41
N GLN A 171 9.00 -0.01 8.31
CA GLN A 171 9.65 1.27 8.07
C GLN A 171 8.98 2.04 6.93
N LEU A 172 8.99 3.37 7.03
CA LEU A 172 8.41 4.24 6.02
C LEU A 172 9.32 4.30 4.79
N GLN A 173 8.75 3.97 3.63
CA GLN A 173 9.37 4.02 2.31
C GLN A 173 8.61 5.04 1.44
N ASP A 174 9.34 5.86 0.70
CA ASP A 174 8.81 6.91 -0.19
C ASP A 174 7.79 7.86 0.49
N ASN A 175 7.99 8.12 1.80
CA ASN A 175 7.13 8.95 2.65
C ASN A 175 5.65 8.53 2.74
N ARG A 176 5.28 7.36 2.21
CA ARG A 176 3.86 6.92 2.13
C ARG A 176 3.64 5.43 2.34
N MET A 177 4.60 4.60 1.93
CA MET A 177 4.49 3.15 1.98
C MET A 177 5.16 2.58 3.22
N CYS A 178 4.65 1.47 3.71
CA CYS A 178 5.19 0.73 4.85
C CYS A 178 5.84 -0.55 4.34
N GLN A 179 7.16 -0.58 4.41
CA GLN A 179 7.97 -1.73 4.06
C GLN A 179 8.26 -2.55 5.31
N ASP A 180 8.08 -3.86 5.23
CA ASP A 180 8.45 -4.80 6.29
C ASP A 180 9.96 -4.67 6.63
N ILE A 181 10.28 -4.64 7.91
CA ILE A 181 11.67 -4.67 8.36
C ILE A 181 12.10 -6.13 8.45
N ASP A 182 13.11 -6.53 7.69
CA ASP A 182 13.66 -7.88 7.85
C ASP A 182 14.52 -7.94 9.12
N GLU A 183 13.92 -8.42 10.21
CA GLU A 183 14.67 -8.55 11.45
C GLU A 183 15.76 -9.63 11.35
N CYS A 184 15.65 -10.60 10.44
CA CYS A 184 16.68 -11.61 10.26
C CYS A 184 17.94 -11.06 9.56
N GLU A 185 17.82 -9.99 8.78
CA GLU A 185 18.97 -9.30 8.17
C GLU A 185 19.61 -8.26 9.09
N THR A 186 18.84 -7.67 10.01
CA THR A 186 19.30 -6.56 10.86
C THR A 186 20.04 -6.98 12.14
N GLY A 187 20.11 -8.28 12.50
CA GLY A 187 20.89 -8.73 13.66
C GLY A 187 20.82 -10.23 14.02
N ASN A 188 21.58 -10.64 15.05
CA ASN A 188 21.62 -12.01 15.58
C ASN A 188 20.42 -12.27 16.52
N ASN A 189 19.22 -12.31 15.95
CA ASN A 189 17.96 -12.30 16.69
C ASN A 189 17.50 -13.67 17.23
N CYS A 190 18.24 -14.73 16.93
CA CYS A 190 17.94 -16.10 17.38
C CYS A 190 19.14 -16.77 18.04
N ARG A 191 18.89 -17.88 18.76
CA ARG A 191 19.96 -18.69 19.36
C ARG A 191 20.79 -19.40 18.29
N GLU A 192 21.97 -19.89 18.67
CA GLU A 192 22.89 -20.57 17.75
C GLU A 192 22.30 -21.87 17.17
N ASP A 193 21.43 -22.57 17.90
CA ASP A 193 20.73 -23.78 17.44
C ASP A 193 19.42 -23.48 16.69
N GLU A 194 19.09 -22.20 16.51
CA GLU A 194 17.89 -21.71 15.84
C GLU A 194 18.22 -21.04 14.50
N MET A 195 17.23 -21.02 13.63
CA MET A 195 17.21 -20.24 12.40
C MET A 195 16.15 -19.16 12.55
N CYS A 196 16.50 -17.95 12.09
CA CYS A 196 15.58 -16.84 12.03
C CYS A 196 14.67 -16.98 10.81
N TRP A 197 13.39 -16.67 11.00
CA TRP A 197 12.39 -16.61 9.95
C TRP A 197 11.66 -15.27 10.03
N ASN A 198 11.85 -14.44 9.01
CA ASN A 198 11.17 -13.17 8.87
C ASN A 198 9.72 -13.38 8.38
N TYR A 199 8.77 -12.62 8.92
CA TYR A 199 7.39 -12.56 8.47
C TYR A 199 6.87 -11.12 8.52
N PHE A 200 5.79 -10.82 7.80
CA PHE A 200 5.22 -9.48 7.77
C PHE A 200 4.89 -8.96 9.18
N GLY A 201 5.62 -7.96 9.65
CA GLY A 201 5.50 -7.33 10.97
C GLY A 201 6.24 -8.03 12.10
N GLY A 202 7.22 -8.89 11.83
CA GLY A 202 8.08 -9.47 12.86
C GLY A 202 8.89 -10.69 12.45
N PHE A 203 9.57 -11.31 13.43
CA PHE A 203 10.34 -12.52 13.20
C PHE A 203 10.04 -13.64 14.21
N ARG A 204 10.34 -14.87 13.81
CA ARG A 204 10.26 -16.07 14.65
C ARG A 204 11.54 -16.87 14.55
N CYS A 205 11.96 -17.45 15.67
CA CYS A 205 13.07 -18.41 15.70
C CYS A 205 12.54 -19.83 15.66
N TYR A 206 13.06 -20.65 14.75
CA TYR A 206 12.74 -22.07 14.63
C TYR A 206 13.98 -22.93 14.84
N PRO A 207 13.86 -24.14 15.43
CA PRO A 207 15.01 -25.02 15.58
C PRO A 207 15.62 -25.39 14.23
N ARG A 208 16.96 -25.30 14.10
CA ARG A 208 17.69 -25.78 12.90
C ARG A 208 17.47 -27.27 12.65
N ASN A 209 17.19 -28.03 13.70
CA ASN A 209 16.75 -29.42 13.62
C ASN A 209 15.30 -29.56 14.13
N PRO A 210 14.29 -29.55 13.24
CA PRO A 210 12.89 -29.68 13.64
C PRO A 210 12.47 -31.14 13.89
N CYS A 211 13.34 -32.13 13.63
CA CYS A 211 13.01 -33.54 13.76
C CYS A 211 12.85 -33.91 15.23
N ARG A 212 11.67 -34.43 15.60
CA ARG A 212 11.40 -35.00 16.92
C ARG A 212 11.67 -36.50 16.92
N GLU A 213 12.07 -37.06 18.04
CA GLU A 213 12.17 -38.52 18.20
C GLU A 213 10.84 -39.19 17.79
N PRO A 214 10.85 -40.31 17.03
CA PRO A 214 12.00 -41.14 16.63
C PRO A 214 12.65 -40.76 15.28
N TYR A 215 12.38 -39.57 14.74
CA TYR A 215 12.91 -39.15 13.45
C TYR A 215 14.32 -38.59 13.54
N VAL A 216 15.13 -38.92 12.54
CA VAL A 216 16.49 -38.38 12.39
C VAL A 216 16.55 -37.51 11.15
N LYS A 217 17.19 -36.34 11.26
CA LYS A 217 17.42 -35.43 10.14
C LYS A 217 18.37 -36.08 9.12
N THR A 218 17.96 -36.15 7.88
CA THR A 218 18.79 -36.59 6.74
C THR A 218 19.38 -35.38 6.00
N GLY A 219 20.34 -35.61 5.10
CA GLY A 219 21.05 -34.54 4.37
C GLY A 219 20.17 -33.61 3.53
N GLU A 220 18.94 -34.01 3.18
CA GLU A 220 17.99 -33.20 2.40
C GLU A 220 17.05 -32.33 3.27
N GLY A 221 17.32 -32.21 4.57
CA GLY A 221 16.42 -31.49 5.49
C GLY A 221 15.11 -32.24 5.76
N ARG A 222 15.08 -33.53 5.46
CA ARG A 222 13.95 -34.44 5.71
C ARG A 222 14.16 -35.18 7.02
N CYS A 223 13.11 -35.33 7.80
CA CYS A 223 13.09 -36.15 8.99
C CYS A 223 12.67 -37.55 8.58
N SER A 224 13.57 -38.54 8.67
CA SER A 224 13.29 -39.92 8.29
C SER A 224 13.22 -40.82 9.51
N CYS A 225 12.26 -41.74 9.49
CA CYS A 225 12.05 -42.69 10.56
C CYS A 225 12.85 -43.96 10.28
N GLN A 226 13.91 -44.21 11.04
CA GLN A 226 14.87 -45.28 10.74
C GLN A 226 14.52 -46.63 11.39
N SER A 227 13.67 -46.66 12.42
CA SER A 227 13.37 -47.88 13.20
C SER A 227 11.97 -48.43 12.90
N PRO A 228 11.83 -49.56 12.17
CA PRO A 228 10.51 -50.10 11.80
C PRO A 228 9.58 -50.37 12.99
N THR A 229 10.13 -50.70 14.16
CA THR A 229 9.35 -50.97 15.38
C THR A 229 8.79 -49.69 16.00
N MET A 230 9.60 -48.62 16.10
CA MET A 230 9.17 -47.33 16.65
C MET A 230 8.32 -46.52 15.66
N CYS A 231 8.49 -46.76 14.37
CA CYS A 231 7.81 -46.04 13.30
C CYS A 231 6.47 -46.67 12.89
N ARG A 232 6.01 -47.72 13.60
CA ARG A 232 4.79 -48.43 13.24
C ARG A 232 3.58 -47.51 13.34
N GLY A 233 2.94 -47.22 12.21
CA GLY A 233 1.78 -46.31 12.13
C GLY A 233 2.15 -44.83 12.02
N LEU A 234 3.44 -44.48 12.05
CA LEU A 234 3.94 -43.14 11.81
C LEU A 234 4.31 -42.96 10.33
N PRO A 235 4.28 -41.73 9.78
CA PRO A 235 4.73 -41.49 8.42
C PRO A 235 6.23 -41.83 8.29
N PRO A 236 6.67 -42.53 7.23
CA PRO A 236 8.08 -42.86 6.98
C PRO A 236 9.00 -41.63 7.01
N SER A 237 8.47 -40.48 6.62
CA SER A 237 9.22 -39.24 6.64
C SER A 237 8.35 -38.00 6.78
N ILE A 238 8.93 -36.96 7.38
CA ILE A 238 8.32 -35.65 7.56
C ILE A 238 9.26 -34.58 6.99
N VAL A 239 8.72 -33.63 6.24
CA VAL A 239 9.42 -32.41 5.80
C VAL A 239 8.76 -31.22 6.48
N TYR A 240 9.57 -30.29 6.98
CA TYR A 240 9.08 -29.06 7.60
C TYR A 240 9.34 -27.89 6.64
N LYS A 241 8.31 -27.09 6.39
CA LYS A 241 8.41 -25.86 5.59
C LYS A 241 7.73 -24.72 6.33
N TYR A 242 8.25 -23.53 6.11
CA TYR A 242 7.76 -22.28 6.68
C TYR A 242 7.47 -21.33 5.52
N MET A 243 6.43 -20.52 5.66
CA MET A 243 6.12 -19.43 4.74
C MET A 243 5.42 -18.31 5.49
N SER A 244 5.56 -17.09 5.02
CA SER A 244 4.87 -15.91 5.54
C SER A 244 3.88 -15.37 4.52
N ILE A 245 2.74 -14.88 4.98
CA ILE A 245 1.75 -14.16 4.17
C ILE A 245 1.20 -12.95 4.95
N SER A 246 0.75 -11.91 4.25
CA SER A 246 0.01 -10.82 4.86
C SER A 246 -1.41 -11.26 5.27
N SER A 247 -2.00 -10.54 6.23
CA SER A 247 -3.37 -10.73 6.68
C SER A 247 -4.37 -10.43 5.57
N GLU A 248 -5.60 -10.95 5.68
CA GLU A 248 -6.75 -10.54 4.85
C GLU A 248 -6.55 -10.62 3.33
N ARG A 249 -5.59 -11.43 2.87
CA ARG A 249 -5.32 -11.62 1.43
C ARG A 249 -6.59 -12.07 0.70
N SER A 250 -6.75 -11.57 -0.53
CA SER A 250 -7.84 -11.96 -1.41
C SER A 250 -7.86 -13.47 -1.66
N VAL A 251 -9.07 -14.04 -1.73
CA VAL A 251 -9.29 -15.47 -1.97
C VAL A 251 -10.23 -15.68 -3.17
N PRO A 252 -10.09 -16.79 -3.93
CA PRO A 252 -9.13 -17.88 -3.73
C PRO A 252 -7.70 -17.51 -4.11
N ALA A 253 -6.71 -17.98 -3.33
CA ALA A 253 -5.29 -17.72 -3.58
C ALA A 253 -4.46 -19.00 -3.56
N ASP A 254 -3.70 -19.21 -4.62
CA ASP A 254 -2.68 -20.26 -4.70
C ASP A 254 -1.47 -19.85 -3.85
N ILE A 255 -1.14 -20.61 -2.80
CA ILE A 255 -0.12 -20.20 -1.83
C ILE A 255 1.06 -21.16 -1.70
N PHE A 256 0.88 -22.44 -2.04
CA PHE A 256 1.97 -23.41 -1.89
C PHE A 256 1.82 -24.59 -2.85
N GLN A 257 2.80 -24.81 -3.71
CA GLN A 257 2.82 -25.97 -4.60
C GLN A 257 3.59 -27.12 -3.96
N ILE A 258 2.95 -28.29 -3.86
CA ILE A 258 3.60 -29.54 -3.48
C ILE A 258 3.94 -30.30 -4.75
N GLN A 259 5.15 -30.82 -4.83
CA GLN A 259 5.60 -31.65 -5.95
C GLN A 259 6.25 -32.95 -5.45
N ALA A 260 5.91 -34.06 -6.08
CA ALA A 260 6.53 -35.36 -5.87
C ALA A 260 7.93 -35.36 -6.50
N THR A 261 8.94 -35.77 -5.73
CA THR A 261 10.33 -35.89 -6.21
C THR A 261 10.56 -37.12 -7.08
N SER A 262 9.74 -38.17 -6.93
CA SER A 262 9.88 -39.43 -7.65
C SER A 262 8.71 -39.65 -8.59
N VAL A 263 8.99 -39.71 -9.89
CA VAL A 263 8.00 -39.91 -10.96
C VAL A 263 8.38 -41.17 -11.72
N TYR A 264 7.68 -42.27 -11.45
CA TYR A 264 7.85 -43.51 -12.18
C TYR A 264 6.56 -43.84 -12.94
N PRO A 265 6.62 -44.48 -14.13
CA PRO A 265 5.44 -44.71 -14.98
C PRO A 265 4.28 -45.44 -14.30
N ASN A 266 4.57 -46.27 -13.30
CA ASN A 266 3.59 -47.12 -12.59
C ASN A 266 3.24 -46.61 -11.18
N MET A 267 3.61 -45.38 -10.85
CA MET A 267 3.31 -44.77 -9.55
C MET A 267 2.24 -43.69 -9.67
N HIS A 268 1.22 -43.80 -8.82
CA HIS A 268 0.18 -42.79 -8.67
C HIS A 268 0.36 -42.05 -7.35
N ASN A 269 0.42 -40.72 -7.42
CA ASN A 269 0.48 -39.87 -6.25
C ASN A 269 -0.92 -39.31 -5.94
N THR A 270 -1.31 -39.38 -4.68
CA THR A 270 -2.51 -38.74 -4.16
C THR A 270 -2.10 -37.75 -3.08
N PHE A 271 -2.66 -36.53 -3.12
CA PHE A 271 -2.38 -35.47 -2.18
C PHE A 271 -3.63 -35.18 -1.35
N ARG A 272 -3.48 -34.99 -0.04
CA ARG A 272 -4.59 -34.64 0.85
C ARG A 272 -4.12 -33.79 2.02
N VAL A 273 -5.03 -32.97 2.54
CA VAL A 273 -4.83 -32.27 3.81
C VAL A 273 -5.13 -33.28 4.93
N LYS A 274 -4.16 -33.52 5.80
CA LYS A 274 -4.24 -34.51 6.88
C LYS A 274 -4.78 -33.90 8.18
N SER A 275 -4.34 -32.70 8.53
CA SER A 275 -4.79 -31.94 9.71
C SER A 275 -4.43 -30.45 9.58
N GLY A 276 -4.98 -29.61 10.46
CA GLY A 276 -4.71 -28.16 10.44
C GLY A 276 -5.58 -27.38 9.47
N ASN A 277 -6.77 -27.90 9.16
CA ASN A 277 -7.76 -27.29 8.27
C ASN A 277 -9.17 -27.48 8.80
N GLU A 278 -9.32 -27.43 10.13
CA GLU A 278 -10.59 -27.63 10.82
C GLU A 278 -11.59 -26.51 10.51
N GLY A 279 -11.11 -25.30 10.20
CA GLY A 279 -11.92 -24.17 9.78
C GLY A 279 -12.22 -24.13 8.28
N GLY A 280 -11.68 -25.06 7.49
CA GLY A 280 -11.88 -25.13 6.04
C GLY A 280 -11.30 -23.93 5.27
N GLU A 281 -10.20 -23.37 5.77
CA GLU A 281 -9.45 -22.27 5.15
C GLU A 281 -8.62 -22.70 3.95
N PHE A 282 -8.35 -24.00 3.82
CA PHE A 282 -7.48 -24.56 2.79
C PHE A 282 -8.16 -25.68 2.00
N PHE A 283 -7.78 -25.77 0.72
CA PHE A 283 -8.13 -26.88 -0.15
C PHE A 283 -6.92 -27.23 -1.02
N LEU A 284 -6.74 -28.53 -1.33
CA LEU A 284 -5.72 -28.97 -2.26
C LEU A 284 -6.31 -29.20 -3.64
N ARG A 285 -5.94 -28.33 -4.59
CA ARG A 285 -6.25 -28.50 -6.00
C ARG A 285 -5.18 -29.32 -6.68
N ARG A 286 -5.54 -30.45 -7.28
CA ARG A 286 -4.60 -31.24 -8.09
C ARG A 286 -4.19 -30.43 -9.33
N SER A 287 -2.89 -30.22 -9.51
CA SER A 287 -2.33 -29.52 -10.67
C SER A 287 -1.87 -30.51 -11.74
N SER A 288 -1.29 -31.63 -11.34
CA SER A 288 -0.83 -32.70 -12.24
C SER A 288 -0.85 -34.07 -11.56
N ASN A 289 -0.26 -35.10 -12.18
CA ASN A 289 -0.05 -36.40 -11.54
C ASN A 289 1.06 -36.39 -10.47
N VAL A 290 1.85 -35.32 -10.42
CA VAL A 290 3.02 -35.19 -9.56
C VAL A 290 2.98 -33.92 -8.74
N SER A 291 1.95 -33.10 -8.87
CA SER A 291 1.83 -31.84 -8.13
C SER A 291 0.40 -31.49 -7.74
N ALA A 292 0.28 -30.78 -6.62
CA ALA A 292 -0.94 -30.19 -6.13
C ALA A 292 -0.67 -28.78 -5.58
N MET A 293 -1.62 -27.88 -5.75
CA MET A 293 -1.59 -26.53 -5.23
C MET A 293 -2.45 -26.43 -3.98
N LEU A 294 -1.86 -25.94 -2.89
CA LEU A 294 -2.61 -25.50 -1.71
C LEU A 294 -3.23 -24.15 -2.01
N VAL A 295 -4.56 -24.11 -1.96
CA VAL A 295 -5.37 -22.93 -2.26
C VAL A 295 -6.06 -22.48 -0.98
N MET A 296 -5.92 -21.21 -0.65
CA MET A 296 -6.72 -20.54 0.38
C MET A 296 -8.14 -20.33 -0.12
N THR A 297 -9.12 -20.75 0.67
CA THR A 297 -10.55 -20.57 0.41
C THR A 297 -11.18 -19.51 1.31
N LYS A 298 -10.50 -19.15 2.41
CA LYS A 298 -10.88 -18.08 3.32
C LYS A 298 -9.68 -17.17 3.60
N PRO A 299 -9.89 -15.86 3.80
CA PRO A 299 -8.82 -14.98 4.26
C PRO A 299 -8.29 -15.47 5.61
N LEU A 300 -6.97 -15.43 5.81
CA LEU A 300 -6.37 -15.70 7.12
C LEU A 300 -6.20 -14.38 7.86
N THR A 301 -6.54 -14.36 9.14
CA THR A 301 -6.34 -13.22 10.01
C THR A 301 -5.12 -13.45 10.89
N GLY A 302 -4.17 -12.51 10.86
CA GLY A 302 -3.01 -12.50 11.75
C GLY A 302 -3.18 -11.60 12.97
N PRO A 303 -2.17 -11.53 13.85
CA PRO A 303 -0.93 -12.31 13.81
C PRO A 303 -1.15 -13.74 14.34
N ARG A 304 -1.03 -14.75 13.46
CA ARG A 304 -1.29 -16.15 13.84
C ARG A 304 -0.50 -17.13 12.98
N GLU A 305 -0.11 -18.24 13.59
CA GLU A 305 0.47 -19.39 12.88
C GLU A 305 -0.59 -20.45 12.57
N HIS A 306 -0.60 -20.88 11.32
CA HIS A 306 -1.39 -22.01 10.84
C HIS A 306 -0.44 -23.16 10.50
N VAL A 307 -0.59 -24.29 11.19
CA VAL A 307 0.20 -25.49 10.94
C VAL A 307 -0.66 -26.49 10.19
N VAL A 308 -0.38 -26.67 8.91
CA VAL A 308 -1.13 -27.57 8.02
C VAL A 308 -0.27 -28.78 7.68
N ASP A 309 -0.79 -29.96 7.95
CA ASP A 309 -0.14 -31.21 7.58
C ASP A 309 -0.69 -31.69 6.24
N LEU A 310 0.17 -31.74 5.23
CA LEU A 310 -0.15 -32.18 3.87
C LEU A 310 0.47 -33.55 3.65
N GLU A 311 -0.34 -34.52 3.24
CA GLU A 311 0.13 -35.90 3.03
C GLU A 311 0.12 -36.23 1.54
N MET A 312 1.27 -36.73 1.06
CA MET A 312 1.40 -37.37 -0.24
C MET A 312 1.43 -38.89 -0.03
N VAL A 313 0.54 -39.59 -0.69
CA VAL A 313 0.51 -41.05 -0.73
C VAL A 313 0.90 -41.50 -2.13
N THR A 314 1.98 -42.25 -2.23
CA THR A 314 2.43 -42.87 -3.49
C THR A 314 2.02 -44.33 -3.49
N HIS A 315 1.31 -44.73 -4.53
CA HIS A 315 0.86 -46.11 -4.75
C HIS A 315 1.50 -46.67 -6.01
N ASN A 316 2.15 -47.84 -5.91
CA ASN A 316 2.64 -48.60 -7.04
C ASN A 316 1.73 -49.80 -7.27
N ASN A 317 0.98 -49.76 -8.37
CA ASN A 317 -0.03 -50.79 -8.69
C ASN A 317 0.60 -52.15 -9.05
N VAL A 318 1.88 -52.18 -9.46
CA VAL A 318 2.55 -53.41 -9.89
C VAL A 318 3.12 -54.17 -8.69
N LEU A 319 3.67 -53.43 -7.71
CA LEU A 319 4.30 -54.02 -6.52
C LEU A 319 3.37 -54.04 -5.29
N ASN A 320 2.12 -53.57 -5.42
CA ASN A 320 1.20 -53.32 -4.30
C ASN A 320 1.88 -52.56 -3.14
N TYR A 321 2.75 -51.63 -3.50
CA TYR A 321 3.55 -50.86 -2.55
C TYR A 321 2.89 -49.51 -2.30
N ARG A 322 2.72 -49.17 -1.02
CA ARG A 322 2.16 -47.89 -0.57
C ARG A 322 3.13 -47.21 0.38
N SER A 323 3.53 -45.99 0.04
CA SER A 323 4.34 -45.13 0.90
C SER A 323 3.65 -43.80 1.13
N SER A 324 3.80 -43.24 2.33
CA SER A 324 3.33 -41.89 2.64
C SER A 324 4.50 -40.98 2.98
N SER A 325 4.37 -39.71 2.62
CA SER A 325 5.28 -38.64 3.01
C SER A 325 4.45 -37.48 3.56
N LEU A 326 4.85 -36.97 4.71
CA LEU A 326 4.17 -35.86 5.36
C LEU A 326 4.97 -34.58 5.15
N LEU A 327 4.29 -33.50 4.78
CA LEU A 327 4.80 -32.14 4.76
C LEU A 327 4.06 -31.35 5.82
N ARG A 328 4.78 -30.88 6.83
CA ARG A 328 4.25 -29.93 7.82
C ARG A 328 4.59 -28.52 7.36
N LEU A 329 3.59 -27.80 6.87
CA LEU A 329 3.70 -26.42 6.44
C LEU A 329 3.23 -25.50 7.57
N THR A 330 4.12 -24.63 8.03
CA THR A 330 3.80 -23.56 8.98
C THR A 330 3.64 -22.26 8.20
N ILE A 331 2.43 -21.71 8.20
CA ILE A 331 2.08 -20.46 7.55
C ILE A 331 1.96 -19.40 8.64
N ILE A 332 2.82 -18.40 8.58
CA ILE A 332 2.86 -17.30 9.55
C ILE A 332 2.15 -16.11 8.91
N VAL A 333 1.01 -15.73 9.48
CA VAL A 333 0.18 -14.65 8.98
C VAL A 333 0.55 -13.38 9.73
N GLY A 334 1.00 -12.37 9.01
CA GLY A 334 1.31 -11.04 9.57
C GLY A 334 0.06 -10.33 10.10
N PRO A 335 0.21 -9.31 10.96
CA PRO A 335 -0.92 -8.60 11.56
C PRO A 335 -1.66 -7.69 10.57
N TYR A 336 -0.98 -7.21 9.52
CA TYR A 336 -1.53 -6.26 8.55
C TYR A 336 -1.67 -6.87 7.16
N ALA A 337 -2.54 -6.27 6.34
CA ALA A 337 -2.94 -6.81 5.05
C ALA A 337 -2.10 -6.37 3.84
N PHE A 338 -1.16 -5.46 4.08
CA PHE A 338 -0.45 -4.73 3.03
C PHE A 338 1.02 -5.13 2.90
#